data_AF-A0A951SLW4-F1
#
_entry.id   AF-A0A951SLW4-F1
#
_cell.length_a   1.000
_cell.length_b   1.000
_cell.length_c   1.000
_cell.angle_alpha   90.00
_cell.angle_beta   90.00
_cell.angle_gamma   90.00
#
_symmetry.space_group_name_H-M   'P 1'
#
loop_
_entity.id
_entity.type
_entity.pdbx_description
1 polymer ?
#
loop_
_entity_poly.entity_id
_entity_poly.type
_entity_poly.pdbx_seq_one_letter_code
_entity_poly.pdbx_strand_id
1 'polypeptide(L)'
;MLRVGRAILPLLQFIEQAAFPPELRLLDGKSSGEILRDSRAIERALTLFDVAWETRLVRISVDDAATEVRGSHKPVAACGLSITDAQQYFLMMAMALIFAENGDTLERLKPFVTSRKSLPRMRSLASIDAGSLAELEAGWGRRFPELLTVKPDRFVEAVQMLQPFQWRGLRGTMGAHFVRTLDWTPEMLGAVAKYLRSAEQFQDLGDHLLLLDTPEKLRAVGRWEVVREVGGDEQSSARTGIGGIKTLLGQLFGVLLERDAVVIELFGEMFAAFEFLDRTDKALAIEQFQTLAKRYLPYLTGPTLQALTNPPAEGAPPLNMAEINGLLEGLWRKEGFGQPFFEGPFQSAAGTAAMARLVKAYAEMKGSGVAKSGSEATALIANSDLFDRNFAHLARHKKKTQGVR
;
A
#
# COMPACT_ATOMS: atom_id res chain seq x y z
N MET A 1 -40.66 -21.13 16.36
CA MET A 1 -40.29 -19.84 15.73
C MET A 1 -40.48 -19.82 14.19
N LEU A 2 -40.02 -20.80 13.40
CA LEU A 2 -40.24 -20.82 11.93
C LEU A 2 -41.72 -20.71 11.52
N ARG A 3 -42.66 -21.23 12.31
CA ARG A 3 -44.11 -21.04 12.11
C ARG A 3 -44.57 -19.59 12.24
N VAL A 4 -44.03 -18.84 13.20
CA VAL A 4 -44.32 -17.41 13.41
C VAL A 4 -43.74 -16.57 12.28
N GLY A 5 -42.51 -16.87 11.84
CA GLY A 5 -41.91 -16.24 10.67
C GLY A 5 -42.73 -16.43 9.39
N ARG A 6 -43.28 -17.63 9.18
CA ARG A 6 -44.20 -17.91 8.06
C ARG A 6 -45.50 -17.09 8.11
N ALA A 7 -46.04 -16.85 9.30
CA ALA A 7 -47.27 -16.08 9.47
C ALA A 7 -47.08 -14.58 9.20
N ILE A 8 -45.89 -14.04 9.49
CA ILE A 8 -45.58 -12.61 9.31
C ILE A 8 -45.12 -12.31 7.87
N LEU A 9 -44.60 -13.30 7.16
CA LEU A 9 -44.02 -13.13 5.82
C LEU A 9 -44.95 -12.43 4.79
N PRO A 10 -46.25 -12.78 4.65
CA PRO A 10 -47.13 -12.11 3.69
C PRO A 10 -47.25 -10.60 3.95
N LEU A 11 -47.24 -10.19 5.23
CA LEU A 11 -47.26 -8.78 5.61
C LEU A 11 -45.94 -8.09 5.22
N LEU A 12 -44.79 -8.74 5.41
CA LEU A 12 -43.50 -8.17 4.99
C LEU A 12 -43.39 -8.04 3.47
N GLN A 13 -43.91 -9.02 2.72
CA GLN A 13 -43.99 -8.95 1.26
C GLN A 13 -44.88 -7.79 0.80
N PHE A 14 -46.03 -7.60 1.44
CA PHE A 14 -46.92 -6.48 1.16
C PHE A 14 -46.25 -5.12 1.42
N ILE A 15 -45.55 -4.98 2.55
CA ILE A 15 -44.78 -3.77 2.88
C ILE A 15 -43.68 -3.55 1.84
N GLU A 16 -42.98 -4.59 1.41
CA GLU A 16 -41.95 -4.48 0.38
C GLU A 16 -42.53 -4.01 -0.97
N GLN A 17 -43.65 -4.57 -1.40
CA GLN A 17 -44.32 -4.20 -2.65
C GLN A 17 -44.75 -2.72 -2.66
N ALA A 18 -45.19 -2.21 -1.50
CA ALA A 18 -45.58 -0.81 -1.35
C ALA A 18 -44.38 0.14 -1.27
N ALA A 19 -43.23 -0.31 -0.73
CA ALA A 19 -42.08 0.55 -0.45
C ALA A 19 -41.00 0.54 -1.55
N PHE A 20 -40.92 -0.51 -2.37
CA PHE A 20 -39.83 -0.68 -3.36
C PHE A 20 -40.35 -0.97 -4.77
N PRO A 21 -39.66 -0.45 -5.80
CA PRO A 21 -39.94 -0.80 -7.20
C PRO A 21 -39.60 -2.28 -7.45
N PRO A 22 -40.23 -2.94 -8.44
CA PRO A 22 -40.11 -4.39 -8.67
C PRO A 22 -38.68 -4.92 -8.73
N GLU A 23 -37.74 -4.16 -9.28
CA GLU A 23 -36.33 -4.54 -9.48
C GLU A 23 -35.54 -4.66 -8.16
N LEU A 24 -36.03 -4.03 -7.08
CA LEU A 24 -35.37 -3.99 -5.78
C LEU A 24 -36.05 -4.87 -4.73
N ARG A 25 -37.08 -5.63 -5.13
CA ARG A 25 -37.83 -6.53 -4.23
C ARG A 25 -37.08 -7.85 -4.07
N LEU A 26 -36.86 -8.27 -2.83
CA LEU A 26 -36.11 -9.48 -2.50
C LEU A 26 -36.97 -10.57 -1.86
N LEU A 27 -38.17 -10.23 -1.39
CA LEU A 27 -39.13 -11.14 -0.75
C LEU A 27 -40.31 -11.48 -1.67
N ASP A 28 -40.65 -10.60 -2.61
CA ASP A 28 -41.81 -10.74 -3.50
C ASP A 28 -41.80 -12.11 -4.22
N GLY A 29 -42.93 -12.81 -4.18
CA GLY A 29 -43.11 -14.15 -4.76
C GLY A 29 -42.31 -15.29 -4.11
N LYS A 30 -41.39 -15.04 -3.17
CA LYS A 30 -40.57 -16.09 -2.54
C LYS A 30 -41.30 -16.77 -1.39
N SER A 31 -41.19 -18.09 -1.31
CA SER A 31 -41.62 -18.89 -0.17
C SER A 31 -40.70 -18.70 1.04
N SER A 32 -41.19 -19.07 2.24
CA SER A 32 -40.35 -19.06 3.44
C SER A 32 -39.07 -19.90 3.30
N GLY A 33 -39.11 -21.02 2.58
CA GLY A 33 -37.93 -21.86 2.38
C GLY A 33 -36.87 -21.19 1.51
N GLU A 34 -37.29 -20.44 0.49
CA GLU A 34 -36.39 -19.70 -0.40
C GLU A 34 -35.76 -18.51 0.32
N ILE A 35 -36.52 -17.78 1.12
CA ILE A 35 -36.01 -16.65 1.92
C ILE A 35 -34.96 -17.13 2.91
N LEU A 36 -35.21 -18.26 3.60
CA LEU A 36 -34.28 -18.81 4.59
C LEU A 36 -32.98 -19.37 3.98
N ARG A 37 -32.86 -19.44 2.66
CA ARG A 37 -31.65 -19.83 1.93
C ARG A 37 -30.92 -18.66 1.30
N ASP A 38 -31.45 -17.44 1.42
CA ASP A 38 -30.91 -16.22 0.82
C ASP A 38 -30.61 -15.18 1.91
N SER A 39 -29.31 -14.95 2.16
CA SER A 39 -28.88 -13.99 3.20
C SER A 39 -29.37 -12.56 2.95
N ARG A 40 -29.59 -12.15 1.70
CA ARG A 40 -30.09 -10.81 1.36
C ARG A 40 -31.59 -10.71 1.60
N ALA A 41 -32.33 -11.78 1.33
CA ALA A 41 -33.75 -11.86 1.66
C ALA A 41 -33.96 -11.86 3.18
N ILE A 42 -33.15 -12.58 3.97
CA ILE A 42 -33.24 -12.53 5.44
C ILE A 42 -32.96 -11.12 5.97
N GLU A 43 -31.92 -10.44 5.47
CA GLU A 43 -31.63 -9.04 5.85
C GLU A 43 -32.80 -8.10 5.53
N ARG A 44 -33.39 -8.26 4.35
CA ARG A 44 -34.55 -7.46 3.94
C ARG A 44 -35.75 -7.72 4.84
N ALA A 45 -36.05 -8.97 5.14
CA ALA A 45 -37.13 -9.35 6.05
C ALA A 45 -36.94 -8.78 7.45
N LEU A 46 -35.72 -8.85 8.00
CA LEU A 46 -35.38 -8.23 9.28
C LEU A 46 -35.55 -6.70 9.25
N THR A 47 -35.14 -6.05 8.16
CA THR A 47 -35.27 -4.59 8.01
C THR A 47 -36.73 -4.15 7.97
N LEU A 48 -37.56 -4.83 7.17
CA LEU A 48 -38.98 -4.55 7.09
C LEU A 48 -39.72 -4.88 8.39
N PHE A 49 -39.32 -5.96 9.07
CA PHE A 49 -39.89 -6.32 10.37
C PHE A 49 -39.66 -5.22 11.40
N ASP A 50 -38.46 -4.65 11.47
CA ASP A 50 -38.16 -3.57 12.40
C ASP A 50 -39.00 -2.33 12.13
N VAL A 51 -39.11 -1.92 10.86
CA VAL A 51 -39.97 -0.79 10.48
C VAL A 51 -41.42 -1.09 10.83
N ALA A 52 -41.92 -2.29 10.52
CA ALA A 52 -43.30 -2.69 10.82
C ALA A 52 -43.57 -2.76 12.34
N TRP A 53 -42.56 -3.15 13.12
CA TRP A 53 -42.63 -3.20 14.58
C TRP A 53 -42.64 -1.80 15.20
N GLU A 54 -41.71 -0.93 14.78
CA GLU A 54 -41.61 0.46 15.25
C GLU A 54 -42.85 1.29 14.89
N THR A 55 -43.43 1.06 13.70
CA THR A 55 -44.64 1.73 13.22
C THR A 55 -45.94 1.08 13.70
N ARG A 56 -45.86 0.01 14.50
CA ARG A 56 -47.00 -0.75 15.06
C ARG A 56 -47.92 -1.40 14.02
N LEU A 57 -47.40 -1.66 12.81
CA LEU A 57 -48.06 -2.47 11.78
C LEU A 57 -48.07 -3.96 12.14
N VAL A 58 -47.06 -4.42 12.90
CA VAL A 58 -47.04 -5.75 13.52
C VAL A 58 -47.34 -5.60 15.00
N ARG A 59 -48.28 -6.39 15.50
CA ARG A 59 -48.56 -6.53 16.93
C ARG A 59 -48.47 -7.99 17.31
N ILE A 60 -47.78 -8.26 18.41
CA ILE A 60 -47.63 -9.59 18.96
C ILE A 60 -48.30 -9.59 20.33
N SER A 61 -49.30 -10.46 20.50
CA SER A 61 -50.02 -10.65 21.75
C SER A 61 -49.36 -11.75 22.59
N VAL A 62 -49.37 -11.59 23.91
CA VAL A 62 -49.01 -12.65 24.86
C VAL A 62 -50.32 -13.11 25.50
N ASP A 63 -50.69 -14.37 25.22
CA ASP A 63 -51.93 -15.03 25.64
C ASP A 63 -53.23 -14.44 25.05
N ASP A 64 -54.34 -15.17 25.19
CA ASP A 64 -55.71 -14.84 24.68
C ASP A 64 -56.27 -13.51 25.22
N ALA A 65 -55.54 -12.85 26.12
CA ALA A 65 -55.78 -11.48 26.53
C ALA A 65 -54.97 -10.52 25.67
N ALA A 66 -55.60 -9.47 25.16
CA ALA A 66 -55.04 -8.41 24.30
C ALA A 66 -53.95 -7.53 24.98
N THR A 67 -53.03 -8.15 25.73
CA THR A 67 -51.88 -7.49 26.34
C THR A 67 -50.78 -7.41 25.30
N GLU A 68 -50.60 -6.22 24.72
CA GLU A 68 -49.52 -5.95 23.78
C GLU A 68 -48.16 -6.19 24.45
N VAL A 69 -47.26 -6.90 23.76
CA VAL A 69 -45.84 -6.98 24.14
C VAL A 69 -45.23 -5.58 24.04
N ARG A 70 -45.19 -4.87 25.16
CA ARG A 70 -44.41 -3.63 25.30
C ARG A 70 -43.00 -3.98 25.76
N GLY A 71 -42.07 -4.02 24.81
CA GLY A 71 -40.63 -4.21 25.05
C GLY A 71 -40.03 -5.41 24.32
N SER A 72 -38.81 -5.26 23.84
CA SER A 72 -38.06 -6.24 23.03
C SER A 72 -37.66 -7.51 23.77
N HIS A 73 -37.64 -7.48 25.11
CA HIS A 73 -37.12 -8.54 25.99
C HIS A 73 -38.17 -9.50 26.55
N LYS A 74 -39.47 -9.23 26.36
CA LYS A 74 -40.52 -10.14 26.85
C LYS A 74 -40.69 -11.31 25.89
N PRO A 75 -40.76 -12.56 26.40
CA PRO A 75 -40.98 -13.72 25.56
C PRO A 75 -42.37 -13.68 24.94
N VAL A 76 -42.44 -14.01 23.66
CA VAL A 76 -43.69 -14.08 22.90
C VAL A 76 -44.33 -15.46 23.08
N ALA A 77 -45.62 -15.51 23.40
CA ALA A 77 -46.37 -16.75 23.64
C ALA A 77 -46.28 -17.76 22.47
N ALA A 78 -46.22 -17.28 21.23
CA ALA A 78 -46.20 -18.14 20.04
C ALA A 78 -44.87 -18.87 19.77
N CYS A 79 -43.75 -18.44 20.35
CA CYS A 79 -42.44 -19.05 20.10
C CYS A 79 -41.52 -19.20 21.32
N GLY A 80 -41.91 -18.66 22.49
CA GLY A 80 -41.11 -18.72 23.73
C GLY A 80 -39.86 -17.86 23.73
N LEU A 81 -39.59 -17.13 22.64
CA LEU A 81 -38.42 -16.25 22.47
C LEU A 81 -38.82 -14.79 22.61
N SER A 82 -37.90 -13.95 23.07
CA SER A 82 -38.07 -12.51 22.93
C SER A 82 -37.91 -12.08 21.47
N ILE A 83 -38.36 -10.87 21.13
CA ILE A 83 -38.22 -10.35 19.76
C ILE A 83 -36.75 -10.19 19.41
N THR A 84 -35.93 -9.74 20.38
CA THR A 84 -34.48 -9.65 20.22
C THR A 84 -33.86 -11.02 19.95
N ASP A 85 -34.25 -12.07 20.67
CA ASP A 85 -33.72 -13.42 20.45
C ASP A 85 -34.13 -13.98 19.09
N ALA A 86 -35.36 -13.70 18.65
CA ALA A 86 -35.84 -14.09 17.33
C ALA A 86 -35.07 -13.37 16.21
N GLN A 87 -34.86 -12.06 16.32
CA GLN A 87 -34.04 -11.29 15.39
C GLN A 87 -32.60 -11.81 15.36
N GLN A 88 -32.01 -12.13 16.52
CA GLN A 88 -30.67 -12.69 16.57
C GLN A 88 -30.59 -14.05 15.87
N TYR A 89 -31.58 -14.93 16.07
CA TYR A 89 -31.59 -16.21 15.35
C TYR A 89 -31.54 -16.02 13.82
N PHE A 90 -32.37 -15.14 13.26
CA PHE A 90 -32.36 -14.86 11.82
C PHE A 90 -31.06 -14.19 11.37
N LEU A 91 -30.49 -13.31 12.20
CA LEU A 91 -29.18 -12.70 11.95
C LEU A 91 -28.08 -13.75 11.88
N MET A 92 -28.01 -14.66 12.86
CA MET A 92 -27.06 -15.77 12.88
C MET A 92 -27.21 -16.70 11.68
N MET A 93 -28.44 -16.97 11.25
CA MET A 93 -28.70 -17.76 10.05
C MET A 93 -28.25 -17.05 8.77
N ALA A 94 -28.50 -15.74 8.65
CA ALA A 94 -27.97 -14.96 7.54
C ALA A 94 -26.44 -14.98 7.51
N MET A 95 -25.78 -14.89 8.67
CA MET A 95 -24.33 -15.00 8.78
C MET A 95 -23.82 -16.40 8.38
N ALA A 96 -24.48 -17.47 8.83
CA ALA A 96 -24.13 -18.84 8.43
C ALA A 96 -24.21 -19.04 6.91
N LEU A 97 -25.18 -18.41 6.24
CA LEU A 97 -25.27 -18.41 4.77
C LEU A 97 -24.17 -17.59 4.10
N ILE A 98 -23.81 -16.43 4.68
CA ILE A 98 -22.75 -15.57 4.13
C ILE A 98 -21.38 -16.25 4.19
N PHE A 99 -21.11 -16.98 5.28
CA PHE A 99 -19.84 -17.66 5.53
C PHE A 99 -19.92 -19.18 5.29
N ALA A 100 -20.84 -19.65 4.46
CA ALA A 100 -21.05 -21.08 4.23
C ALA A 100 -19.77 -21.80 3.75
N GLU A 101 -18.92 -21.09 3.00
CA GLU A 101 -17.64 -21.58 2.48
C GLU A 101 -16.45 -21.31 3.42
N ASN A 102 -16.65 -20.55 4.50
CA ASN A 102 -15.60 -20.07 5.39
C ASN A 102 -16.08 -19.99 6.86
N GLY A 103 -16.51 -21.13 7.40
CA GLY A 103 -17.11 -21.23 8.74
C GLY A 103 -16.16 -20.84 9.89
N ASP A 104 -14.85 -21.06 9.74
CA ASP A 104 -13.86 -20.66 10.76
C ASP A 104 -13.80 -19.14 10.93
N THR A 105 -13.96 -18.41 9.83
CA THR A 105 -14.04 -16.95 9.85
C THR A 105 -15.29 -16.46 10.59
N LEU A 106 -16.42 -17.14 10.38
CA LEU A 106 -17.67 -16.81 11.07
C LEU A 106 -17.50 -16.88 12.58
N GLU A 107 -16.94 -17.96 13.12
CA GLU A 107 -16.78 -18.11 14.57
C GLU A 107 -15.86 -17.03 15.17
N ARG A 108 -14.87 -16.54 14.42
CA ARG A 108 -14.01 -15.41 14.83
C ARG A 108 -14.75 -14.07 14.82
N LEU A 109 -15.59 -13.82 13.83
CA LEU A 109 -16.28 -12.53 13.67
C LEU A 109 -17.57 -12.43 14.50
N LYS A 110 -18.22 -13.56 14.78
CA LYS A 110 -19.50 -13.68 15.50
C LYS A 110 -19.58 -12.90 16.81
N PRO A 111 -18.57 -12.86 17.70
CA PRO A 111 -18.62 -12.07 18.93
C PRO A 111 -18.78 -10.56 18.70
N PHE A 112 -18.42 -10.07 17.52
CA PHE A 112 -18.44 -8.64 17.20
C PHE A 112 -19.71 -8.21 16.45
N VAL A 113 -20.62 -9.15 16.17
CA VAL A 113 -21.84 -8.89 15.40
C VAL A 113 -23.02 -8.63 16.32
N THR A 114 -23.41 -7.36 16.42
CA THR A 114 -24.47 -6.93 17.33
C THR A 114 -25.74 -6.45 16.62
N SER A 115 -25.72 -6.30 15.28
CA SER A 115 -26.83 -5.70 14.54
C SER A 115 -26.91 -6.16 13.09
N ARG A 116 -28.12 -6.19 12.53
CA ARG A 116 -28.32 -6.44 11.08
C ARG A 116 -27.57 -5.45 10.19
N LYS A 117 -27.28 -4.24 10.67
CA LYS A 117 -26.56 -3.21 9.90
C LYS A 117 -25.14 -3.66 9.52
N SER A 118 -24.58 -4.65 10.19
CA SER A 118 -23.28 -5.21 9.83
C SER A 118 -23.36 -6.26 8.71
N LEU A 119 -24.54 -6.75 8.30
CA LEU A 119 -24.65 -7.82 7.29
C LEU A 119 -24.02 -7.46 5.93
N PRO A 120 -24.18 -6.23 5.37
CA PRO A 120 -23.46 -5.84 4.16
C PRO A 120 -21.93 -5.93 4.33
N ARG A 121 -21.43 -5.48 5.48
CA ARG A 121 -20.01 -5.53 5.83
C ARG A 121 -19.52 -6.97 5.99
N MET A 122 -20.32 -7.85 6.60
CA MET A 122 -20.02 -9.28 6.73
C MET A 122 -19.83 -9.94 5.36
N ARG A 123 -20.67 -9.61 4.38
CA ARG A 123 -20.52 -10.14 3.01
C ARG A 123 -19.19 -9.74 2.38
N SER A 124 -18.73 -8.52 2.66
CA SER A 124 -17.42 -8.06 2.22
C SER A 124 -16.31 -8.84 2.94
N LEU A 125 -16.42 -9.06 4.25
CA LEU A 125 -15.39 -9.79 5.00
C LEU A 125 -15.37 -11.29 4.70
N ALA A 126 -16.48 -11.87 4.25
CA ALA A 126 -16.57 -13.28 3.87
C ALA A 126 -15.68 -13.67 2.70
N SER A 127 -15.31 -12.71 1.85
CA SER A 127 -14.37 -12.96 0.75
C SER A 127 -12.90 -12.89 1.17
N ILE A 128 -12.60 -12.54 2.44
CA ILE A 128 -11.23 -12.54 2.95
C ILE A 128 -10.83 -13.96 3.33
N ASP A 129 -9.64 -14.36 2.92
CA ASP A 129 -9.05 -15.64 3.32
C ASP A 129 -8.94 -15.76 4.85
N ALA A 130 -9.27 -16.94 5.38
CA ALA A 130 -9.25 -17.19 6.83
C ALA A 130 -7.85 -16.96 7.44
N GLY A 131 -6.80 -17.26 6.70
CA GLY A 131 -5.41 -16.99 7.08
C GLY A 131 -5.12 -15.50 7.18
N SER A 132 -5.59 -14.69 6.23
CA SER A 132 -5.47 -13.23 6.30
C SER A 132 -6.16 -12.68 7.56
N LEU A 133 -7.38 -13.14 7.87
CA LEU A 133 -8.08 -12.72 9.08
C LEU A 133 -7.38 -13.17 10.37
N ALA A 134 -6.78 -14.36 10.38
CA ALA A 134 -6.02 -14.82 11.52
C ALA A 134 -4.77 -13.96 11.79
N GLU A 135 -4.06 -13.53 10.74
CA GLU A 135 -2.91 -12.64 10.88
C GLU A 135 -3.33 -11.24 11.34
N LEU A 136 -4.47 -10.73 10.84
CA LEU A 136 -5.05 -9.45 11.26
C LEU A 136 -5.51 -9.48 12.72
N GLU A 137 -6.21 -10.52 13.14
CA GLU A 137 -6.66 -10.71 14.52
C GLU A 137 -5.45 -10.80 15.46
N ALA A 138 -4.45 -11.61 15.11
CA ALA A 138 -3.22 -11.75 15.89
C ALA A 138 -2.43 -10.45 15.99
N GLY A 139 -2.38 -9.66 14.92
CA GLY A 139 -1.59 -8.44 14.87
C GLY A 139 -2.29 -7.18 15.40
N TRP A 140 -3.60 -7.03 15.18
CA TRP A 140 -4.38 -5.88 15.68
C TRP A 140 -4.93 -6.11 17.08
N GLY A 141 -5.07 -7.37 17.51
CA GLY A 141 -5.54 -7.74 18.84
C GLY A 141 -6.87 -7.08 19.17
N ARG A 142 -6.89 -6.28 20.25
CA ARG A 142 -8.11 -5.58 20.72
C ARG A 142 -8.70 -4.60 19.70
N ARG A 143 -7.93 -4.15 18.71
CA ARG A 143 -8.38 -3.22 17.65
C ARG A 143 -8.94 -3.94 16.43
N PHE A 144 -8.86 -5.28 16.34
CA PHE A 144 -9.44 -6.06 15.26
C PHE A 144 -10.92 -5.72 14.96
N PRO A 145 -11.79 -5.47 15.97
CA PRO A 145 -13.19 -5.12 15.72
C PRO A 145 -13.39 -3.79 14.99
N GLU A 146 -12.38 -2.91 14.92
CA GLU A 146 -12.47 -1.67 14.14
C GLU A 146 -12.68 -1.95 12.65
N LEU A 147 -12.24 -3.11 12.16
CA LEU A 147 -12.51 -3.59 10.80
C LEU A 147 -14.01 -3.72 10.52
N LEU A 148 -14.82 -3.95 11.54
CA LEU A 148 -16.26 -4.12 11.44
C LEU A 148 -17.04 -2.83 11.65
N THR A 149 -16.57 -1.97 12.55
CA THR A 149 -17.38 -0.88 13.11
C THR A 149 -16.89 0.51 12.75
N VAL A 150 -15.60 0.68 12.43
CA VAL A 150 -14.97 2.00 12.29
C VAL A 150 -14.44 2.24 10.87
N LYS A 151 -13.78 1.25 10.26
CA LYS A 151 -13.08 1.47 8.98
C LYS A 151 -14.05 1.70 7.82
N PRO A 152 -13.74 2.56 6.84
CA PRO A 152 -14.59 2.75 5.66
C PRO A 152 -14.56 1.51 4.74
N ASP A 153 -15.57 1.33 3.87
CA ASP A 153 -15.67 0.16 2.97
C ASP A 153 -14.45 0.01 2.06
N ARG A 154 -13.97 1.11 1.47
CA ARG A 154 -12.72 1.15 0.68
C ARG A 154 -11.50 0.59 1.40
N PHE A 155 -11.43 0.71 2.74
CA PHE A 155 -10.33 0.13 3.51
C PHE A 155 -10.47 -1.38 3.59
N VAL A 156 -11.70 -1.89 3.73
CA VAL A 156 -11.95 -3.35 3.74
C VAL A 156 -11.74 -3.99 2.39
N GLU A 157 -12.15 -3.31 1.32
CA GLU A 157 -11.82 -3.73 -0.04
C GLU A 157 -10.30 -3.82 -0.24
N ALA A 158 -9.53 -2.83 0.24
CA ALA A 158 -8.08 -2.89 0.19
C ALA A 158 -7.49 -4.03 1.04
N VAL A 159 -8.06 -4.31 2.21
CA VAL A 159 -7.66 -5.44 3.06
C VAL A 159 -7.88 -6.78 2.36
N GLN A 160 -8.98 -6.93 1.60
CA GLN A 160 -9.27 -8.15 0.82
C GLN A 160 -8.23 -8.42 -0.27
N MET A 161 -7.58 -7.37 -0.79
CA MET A 161 -6.56 -7.53 -1.84
C MET A 161 -5.29 -8.21 -1.31
N LEU A 162 -5.03 -8.18 0.00
CA LEU A 162 -3.83 -8.75 0.59
C LEU A 162 -4.00 -10.23 0.88
N GLN A 163 -3.03 -11.01 0.40
CA GLN A 163 -2.94 -12.44 0.64
C GLN A 163 -2.35 -12.75 2.03
N PRO A 164 -2.59 -13.96 2.58
CA PRO A 164 -2.14 -14.30 3.94
C PRO A 164 -0.64 -14.13 4.16
N PHE A 165 0.19 -14.45 3.16
CA PHE A 165 1.64 -14.29 3.27
C PHE A 165 2.05 -12.82 3.37
N GLN A 166 1.30 -11.89 2.74
CA GLN A 166 1.58 -10.46 2.82
C GLN A 166 1.24 -9.93 4.21
N TRP A 167 0.12 -10.35 4.80
CA TRP A 167 -0.20 -10.02 6.18
C TRP A 167 0.82 -10.58 7.17
N ARG A 168 1.24 -11.83 6.98
CA ARG A 168 2.31 -12.44 7.77
C ARG A 168 3.63 -11.70 7.63
N GLY A 169 4.00 -11.34 6.39
CA GLY A 169 5.19 -10.54 6.09
C GLY A 169 5.15 -9.20 6.80
N LEU A 170 4.06 -8.43 6.63
CA LEU A 170 3.83 -7.17 7.34
C LEU A 170 3.94 -7.34 8.86
N ARG A 171 3.31 -8.37 9.44
CA ARG A 171 3.34 -8.61 10.89
C ARG A 171 4.74 -8.97 11.39
N GLY A 172 5.44 -9.86 10.69
CA GLY A 172 6.81 -10.25 11.03
C GLY A 172 7.78 -9.09 10.93
N THR A 173 7.64 -8.29 9.86
CA THR A 173 8.52 -7.17 9.54
C THR A 173 8.26 -5.93 10.41
N MET A 174 7.01 -5.62 10.73
CA MET A 174 6.67 -4.44 11.54
C MET A 174 6.63 -4.73 13.04
N GLY A 175 6.49 -6.00 13.45
CA GLY A 175 6.40 -6.39 14.85
C GLY A 175 5.33 -5.61 15.61
N ALA A 176 5.74 -4.92 16.68
CA ALA A 176 4.84 -4.10 17.50
C ALA A 176 4.19 -2.93 16.72
N HIS A 177 4.80 -2.49 15.61
CA HIS A 177 4.25 -1.43 14.76
C HIS A 177 3.18 -1.93 13.80
N PHE A 178 2.92 -3.24 13.70
CA PHE A 178 1.91 -3.78 12.78
C PHE A 178 0.53 -3.15 12.97
N VAL A 179 0.16 -2.80 14.20
CA VAL A 179 -1.11 -2.10 14.49
C VAL A 179 -1.27 -0.77 13.74
N ARG A 180 -0.17 -0.13 13.32
CA ARG A 180 -0.19 1.10 12.51
C ARG A 180 -0.76 0.89 11.10
N THR A 181 -0.84 -0.36 10.62
CA THR A 181 -1.52 -0.67 9.35
C THR A 181 -3.00 -0.32 9.38
N LEU A 182 -3.62 -0.20 10.55
CA LEU A 182 -4.98 0.34 10.69
C LEU A 182 -5.06 1.79 10.21
N ASP A 183 -3.99 2.56 10.34
CA ASP A 183 -3.96 3.99 10.02
C ASP A 183 -3.49 4.25 8.58
N TRP A 184 -3.17 3.18 7.83
CA TRP A 184 -2.83 3.27 6.42
C TRP A 184 -4.03 3.61 5.56
N THR A 185 -3.74 4.29 4.45
CA THR A 185 -4.76 4.55 3.44
C THR A 185 -5.04 3.29 2.60
N PRO A 186 -6.22 3.18 1.97
CA PRO A 186 -6.50 2.10 1.03
C PRO A 186 -5.46 1.97 -0.10
N GLU A 187 -4.92 3.11 -0.56
CA GLU A 187 -3.92 3.16 -1.62
C GLU A 187 -2.58 2.54 -1.16
N MET A 188 -2.22 2.74 0.10
CA MET A 188 -1.03 2.14 0.70
C MET A 188 -1.16 0.61 0.80
N LEU A 189 -2.31 0.11 1.27
CA LEU A 189 -2.60 -1.33 1.29
C LEU A 189 -2.62 -1.91 -0.12
N GLY A 190 -3.26 -1.23 -1.07
CA GLY A 190 -3.25 -1.63 -2.48
C GLY A 190 -1.84 -1.68 -3.08
N ALA A 191 -0.96 -0.76 -2.71
CA ALA A 191 0.44 -0.78 -3.12
C ALA A 191 1.20 -2.00 -2.54
N VAL A 192 0.98 -2.34 -1.26
CA VAL A 192 1.53 -3.58 -0.69
C VAL A 192 1.05 -4.80 -1.46
N ALA A 193 -0.27 -4.92 -1.64
CA ALA A 193 -0.88 -6.05 -2.34
C ALA A 193 -0.30 -6.23 -3.76
N LYS A 194 -0.08 -5.13 -4.47
CA LYS A 194 0.38 -5.13 -5.86
C LYS A 194 1.88 -5.33 -6.03
N TYR A 195 2.71 -4.72 -5.19
CA TYR A 195 4.15 -4.61 -5.43
C TYR A 195 5.01 -5.51 -4.52
N LEU A 196 4.52 -5.92 -3.35
CA LEU A 196 5.20 -6.89 -2.48
C LEU A 196 4.63 -8.29 -2.74
N ARG A 197 5.20 -8.95 -3.74
CA ARG A 197 4.71 -10.20 -4.36
C ARG A 197 5.35 -11.46 -3.78
N SER A 198 6.35 -11.34 -2.92
CA SER A 198 7.02 -12.49 -2.29
C SER A 198 7.36 -12.25 -0.82
N ALA A 199 7.49 -13.33 -0.04
CA ALA A 199 7.84 -13.26 1.37
C ALA A 199 9.25 -12.70 1.59
N GLU A 200 10.17 -12.99 0.68
CA GLU A 200 11.56 -12.54 0.69
C GLU A 200 11.65 -11.01 0.60
N GLN A 201 10.74 -10.35 -0.14
CA GLN A 201 10.71 -8.89 -0.17
C GLN A 201 10.42 -8.29 1.21
N PHE A 202 9.53 -8.90 2.01
CA PHE A 202 9.25 -8.47 3.39
C PHE A 202 10.44 -8.72 4.32
N GLN A 203 11.11 -9.87 4.17
CA GLN A 203 12.30 -10.23 4.94
C GLN A 203 13.48 -9.30 4.63
N ASP A 204 13.73 -9.05 3.35
CA ASP A 204 14.82 -8.19 2.89
C ASP A 204 14.59 -6.73 3.31
N LEU A 205 13.35 -6.24 3.26
CA LEU A 205 13.01 -4.93 3.82
C LEU A 205 13.26 -4.88 5.32
N GLY A 206 12.77 -5.86 6.08
CA GLY A 206 12.84 -5.80 7.55
C GLY A 206 12.26 -4.48 8.07
N ASP A 207 12.81 -3.97 9.17
CA ASP A 207 12.33 -2.73 9.80
C ASP A 207 12.32 -1.51 8.86
N HIS A 208 13.07 -1.54 7.75
CA HIS A 208 13.06 -0.46 6.75
C HIS A 208 11.74 -0.33 6.00
N LEU A 209 10.84 -1.32 6.07
CA LEU A 209 9.48 -1.19 5.53
C LEU A 209 8.77 0.05 6.11
N LEU A 210 9.08 0.43 7.36
CA LEU A 210 8.49 1.60 8.02
C LEU A 210 8.93 2.94 7.40
N LEU A 211 10.01 2.95 6.60
CA LEU A 211 10.48 4.13 5.87
C LEU A 211 9.72 4.37 4.56
N LEU A 212 8.99 3.35 4.10
CA LEU A 212 8.13 3.41 2.91
C LEU A 212 6.75 3.93 3.32
N ASP A 213 6.70 5.20 3.68
CA ASP A 213 5.51 5.90 4.21
C ASP A 213 4.47 6.31 3.15
N THR A 214 4.76 6.06 1.87
CA THR A 214 3.90 6.44 0.75
C THR A 214 3.75 5.31 -0.27
N PRO A 215 2.59 5.20 -0.95
CA PRO A 215 2.36 4.22 -2.00
C PRO A 215 3.41 4.27 -3.12
N GLU A 216 3.90 5.46 -3.45
CA GLU A 216 4.89 5.69 -4.51
C GLU A 216 6.25 5.10 -4.15
N LYS A 217 6.69 5.22 -2.89
CA LYS A 217 7.93 4.59 -2.41
C LYS A 217 7.80 3.06 -2.42
N LEU A 218 6.68 2.51 -1.96
CA LEU A 218 6.40 1.08 -2.05
C LEU A 218 6.43 0.58 -3.50
N ARG A 219 5.82 1.33 -4.43
CA ARG A 219 5.88 1.04 -5.87
C ARG A 219 7.32 1.01 -6.37
N ALA A 220 8.11 2.03 -6.03
CA ALA A 220 9.49 2.16 -6.49
C ALA A 220 10.35 0.96 -6.03
N VAL A 221 10.27 0.60 -4.74
CA VAL A 221 10.99 -0.56 -4.19
C VAL A 221 10.45 -1.88 -4.73
N GLY A 222 9.13 -2.09 -4.74
CA GLY A 222 8.53 -3.37 -5.11
C GLY A 222 8.61 -3.71 -6.61
N ARG A 223 9.03 -2.74 -7.44
CA ARG A 223 9.41 -2.95 -8.85
C ARG A 223 10.81 -3.54 -9.02
N TRP A 224 11.65 -3.47 -8.00
CA TRP A 224 12.96 -4.11 -8.06
C TRP A 224 12.80 -5.62 -8.25
N GLU A 225 13.73 -6.20 -8.99
CA GLU A 225 13.59 -7.55 -9.52
C GLU A 225 13.43 -8.62 -8.42
N VAL A 226 12.65 -9.66 -8.72
CA VAL A 226 12.57 -10.88 -7.90
C VAL A 226 12.88 -12.05 -8.81
N VAL A 227 14.07 -12.60 -8.66
CA VAL A 227 14.54 -13.77 -9.41
C VAL A 227 14.23 -15.01 -8.57
N ARG A 228 13.39 -15.90 -9.09
CA ARG A 228 13.11 -17.19 -8.44
C ARG A 228 14.14 -18.20 -8.94
N GLU A 229 14.97 -18.70 -8.03
CA GLU A 229 15.86 -19.82 -8.37
C GLU A 229 15.02 -21.11 -8.30
N VAL A 230 14.89 -21.79 -9.44
CA VAL A 230 14.30 -23.13 -9.49
C VAL A 230 15.38 -24.12 -9.08
N GLY A 231 15.60 -24.25 -7.78
CA GLY A 231 16.44 -25.30 -7.20
C GLY A 231 15.71 -26.64 -7.18
N GLY A 232 16.43 -27.73 -7.46
CA GLY A 232 15.88 -29.09 -7.62
C GLY A 232 15.42 -29.79 -6.33
N ASP A 233 15.43 -29.11 -5.19
CA ASP A 233 14.90 -29.61 -3.91
C ASP A 233 13.90 -28.58 -3.35
N GLU A 234 12.92 -29.06 -2.58
CA GLU A 234 11.62 -28.46 -2.19
C GLU A 234 11.60 -27.06 -1.51
N GLN A 235 12.66 -26.27 -1.58
CA GLN A 235 12.69 -24.87 -1.15
C GLN A 235 13.16 -23.96 -2.30
N SER A 236 12.21 -23.36 -3.00
CA SER A 236 12.51 -22.26 -3.92
C SER A 236 12.97 -21.05 -3.09
N SER A 237 14.26 -20.74 -3.08
CA SER A 237 14.74 -19.46 -2.58
C SER A 237 14.60 -18.39 -3.67
N ALA A 238 13.91 -17.30 -3.38
CA ALA A 238 13.89 -16.14 -4.26
C ALA A 238 15.00 -15.16 -3.85
N ARG A 239 15.74 -14.65 -4.83
CA ARG A 239 16.65 -13.52 -4.65
C ARG A 239 15.93 -12.25 -5.06
N THR A 240 15.92 -11.24 -4.18
CA THR A 240 15.31 -9.95 -4.49
C THR A 240 16.36 -8.86 -4.72
N GLY A 241 16.02 -7.89 -5.57
CA GLY A 241 16.80 -6.66 -5.75
C GLY A 241 16.89 -5.85 -4.45
N ILE A 242 15.90 -5.94 -3.56
CA ILE A 242 15.92 -5.32 -2.23
C ILE A 242 17.09 -5.90 -1.43
N GLY A 243 17.19 -7.23 -1.33
CA GLY A 243 18.28 -7.90 -0.65
C GLY A 243 19.64 -7.55 -1.25
N GLY A 244 19.73 -7.56 -2.59
CA GLY A 244 20.95 -7.19 -3.31
C GLY A 244 21.44 -5.75 -3.01
N ILE A 245 20.56 -4.76 -3.13
CA ILE A 245 20.88 -3.35 -2.84
C ILE A 245 21.21 -3.17 -1.36
N LYS A 246 20.45 -3.82 -0.45
CA LYS A 246 20.72 -3.77 0.99
C LYS A 246 22.10 -4.32 1.32
N THR A 247 22.51 -5.44 0.73
CA THR A 247 23.87 -5.99 0.90
C THR A 247 24.95 -5.02 0.42
N LEU A 248 24.75 -4.36 -0.72
CA LEU A 248 25.74 -3.41 -1.26
C LEU A 248 25.83 -2.11 -0.45
N LEU A 249 24.71 -1.58 0.02
CA LEU A 249 24.65 -0.29 0.70
C LEU A 249 24.84 -0.39 2.21
N GLY A 250 24.56 -1.54 2.81
CA GLY A 250 24.63 -1.74 4.26
C GLY A 250 23.79 -0.70 5.00
N GLN A 251 24.45 0.10 5.85
CA GLN A 251 23.78 1.14 6.65
C GLN A 251 23.15 2.26 5.81
N LEU A 252 23.64 2.49 4.58
CA LEU A 252 23.08 3.52 3.69
C LEU A 252 21.75 3.11 3.06
N PHE A 253 21.35 1.83 3.19
CA PHE A 253 20.08 1.36 2.64
C PHE A 253 18.89 2.11 3.24
N GLY A 254 18.88 2.35 4.55
CA GLY A 254 17.84 3.18 5.19
C GLY A 254 17.82 4.61 4.67
N VAL A 255 18.99 5.21 4.48
CA VAL A 255 19.14 6.58 3.93
C VAL A 255 18.57 6.68 2.51
N LEU A 256 18.67 5.62 1.71
CA LEU A 256 18.07 5.53 0.38
C LEU A 256 16.54 5.49 0.48
N LEU A 257 15.98 4.68 1.37
CA LEU A 257 14.52 4.53 1.50
C LEU A 257 13.83 5.76 2.13
N GLU A 258 14.57 6.62 2.82
CA GLU A 258 14.10 7.93 3.26
C GLU A 258 13.94 8.93 2.10
N ARG A 259 14.60 8.70 0.94
CA ARG A 259 14.52 9.57 -0.23
C ARG A 259 13.16 9.47 -0.91
N ASP A 260 12.90 10.41 -1.81
CA ASP A 260 11.70 10.37 -2.64
C ASP A 260 11.69 9.14 -3.57
N ALA A 261 10.49 8.76 -4.02
CA ALA A 261 10.28 7.56 -4.82
C ALA A 261 11.08 7.55 -6.14
N VAL A 262 11.38 8.71 -6.72
CA VAL A 262 12.15 8.81 -7.97
C VAL A 262 13.60 8.41 -7.72
N VAL A 263 14.20 8.86 -6.62
CA VAL A 263 15.56 8.46 -6.24
C VAL A 263 15.63 6.95 -6.00
N ILE A 264 14.67 6.39 -5.27
CA ILE A 264 14.58 4.95 -5.02
C ILE A 264 14.45 4.16 -6.33
N GLU A 265 13.56 4.59 -7.23
CA GLU A 265 13.34 3.93 -8.53
C GLU A 265 14.63 3.92 -9.37
N LEU A 266 15.31 5.06 -9.50
CA LEU A 266 16.55 5.19 -10.27
C LEU A 266 17.71 4.36 -9.67
N PHE A 267 17.84 4.28 -8.35
CA PHE A 267 18.84 3.39 -7.73
C PHE A 267 18.56 1.91 -8.03
N GLY A 268 17.28 1.53 -8.11
CA GLY A 268 16.87 0.20 -8.56
C GLY A 268 17.27 -0.10 -10.00
N GLU A 269 17.02 0.84 -10.91
CA GLU A 269 17.39 0.73 -12.32
C GLU A 269 18.91 0.64 -12.51
N MET A 270 19.68 1.47 -11.79
CA MET A 270 21.14 1.40 -11.79
C MET A 270 21.67 0.04 -11.32
N PHE A 271 21.07 -0.52 -10.27
CA PHE A 271 21.44 -1.84 -9.75
C PHE A 271 21.08 -2.97 -10.73
N ALA A 272 19.90 -2.91 -11.34
CA ALA A 272 19.45 -3.90 -12.33
C ALA A 272 20.39 -3.94 -13.55
N ALA A 273 20.96 -2.80 -13.94
CA ALA A 273 21.94 -2.74 -15.04
C ALA A 273 23.20 -3.60 -14.80
N PHE A 274 23.53 -3.96 -13.55
CA PHE A 274 24.67 -4.84 -13.24
C PHE A 274 24.48 -6.29 -13.68
N GLU A 275 23.27 -6.69 -14.04
CA GLU A 275 23.01 -8.03 -14.58
C GLU A 275 23.63 -8.20 -15.97
N PHE A 276 23.67 -7.11 -16.76
CA PHE A 276 24.16 -7.13 -18.15
C PHE A 276 25.66 -6.89 -18.28
N LEU A 277 26.37 -6.71 -17.17
CA LEU A 277 27.81 -6.46 -17.16
C LEU A 277 28.59 -7.76 -16.98
N ASP A 278 29.77 -7.82 -17.59
CA ASP A 278 30.72 -8.90 -17.33
C ASP A 278 31.26 -8.83 -15.89
N ARG A 279 32.01 -9.86 -15.46
CA ARG A 279 32.49 -9.94 -14.08
C ARG A 279 33.39 -8.77 -13.67
N THR A 280 34.21 -8.27 -14.58
CA THR A 280 35.19 -7.22 -14.29
C THR A 280 34.50 -5.87 -14.21
N ASP A 281 33.65 -5.56 -15.20
CA ASP A 281 32.88 -4.34 -15.29
C ASP A 281 31.86 -4.24 -14.14
N LYS A 282 31.29 -5.38 -13.72
CA LYS A 282 30.38 -5.44 -12.59
C LYS A 282 31.06 -5.04 -11.27
N ALA A 283 32.29 -5.49 -11.03
CA ALA A 283 33.02 -5.11 -9.81
C ALA A 283 33.26 -3.60 -9.75
N LEU A 284 33.67 -3.01 -10.88
CA LEU A 284 33.85 -1.57 -11.00
C LEU A 284 32.51 -0.81 -10.83
N ALA A 285 31.44 -1.28 -11.46
CA ALA A 285 30.12 -0.67 -11.35
C ALA A 285 29.60 -0.69 -9.90
N ILE A 286 29.84 -1.78 -9.15
CA ILE A 286 29.52 -1.86 -7.72
C ILE A 286 30.29 -0.83 -6.91
N GLU A 287 31.61 -0.66 -7.16
CA GLU A 287 32.41 0.36 -6.48
C GLU A 287 31.89 1.78 -6.77
N GLN A 288 31.52 2.05 -8.03
CA GLN A 288 30.94 3.34 -8.42
C GLN A 288 29.57 3.57 -7.77
N PHE A 289 28.74 2.53 -7.65
CA PHE A 289 27.45 2.57 -6.97
C PHE A 289 27.61 2.96 -5.50
N GLN A 290 28.51 2.28 -4.81
CA GLN A 290 28.79 2.52 -3.39
C GLN A 290 29.38 3.91 -3.18
N THR A 291 30.24 4.37 -4.09
CA THR A 291 30.79 5.73 -4.08
C THR A 291 29.70 6.78 -4.21
N LEU A 292 28.81 6.62 -5.20
CA LEU A 292 27.66 7.51 -5.43
C LEU A 292 26.78 7.57 -4.18
N ALA A 293 26.45 6.40 -3.63
CA ALA A 293 25.62 6.29 -2.44
C ALA A 293 26.27 6.93 -1.20
N LYS A 294 27.56 6.64 -0.95
CA LYS A 294 28.27 7.10 0.25
C LYS A 294 28.49 8.61 0.26
N ARG A 295 28.80 9.21 -0.90
CA ARG A 295 29.13 10.63 -0.98
C ARG A 295 27.94 11.53 -1.30
N TYR A 296 27.06 11.11 -2.20
CA TYR A 296 26.11 12.04 -2.81
C TYR A 296 24.64 11.74 -2.52
N LEU A 297 24.27 10.53 -2.12
CA LEU A 297 22.89 10.18 -1.76
C LEU A 297 22.20 11.18 -0.81
N PRO A 298 22.88 11.72 0.23
CA PRO A 298 22.26 12.71 1.10
C PRO A 298 21.81 14.00 0.41
N TYR A 299 22.43 14.33 -0.72
CA TYR A 299 22.19 15.56 -1.49
C TYR A 299 21.35 15.34 -2.76
N LEU A 300 21.11 14.08 -3.15
CA LEU A 300 20.35 13.77 -4.36
C LEU A 300 18.86 13.96 -4.15
N THR A 301 18.25 14.69 -5.08
CA THR A 301 16.80 14.80 -5.25
C THR A 301 16.39 14.06 -6.53
N GLY A 302 15.14 13.61 -6.62
CA GLY A 302 14.60 13.00 -7.84
C GLY A 302 14.92 13.79 -9.12
N PRO A 303 14.62 15.10 -9.19
CA PRO A 303 14.93 15.92 -10.36
C PRO A 303 16.43 15.99 -10.70
N THR A 304 17.29 16.12 -9.68
CA THR A 304 18.74 16.21 -9.93
C THR A 304 19.34 14.87 -10.38
N LEU A 305 18.86 13.75 -9.83
CA LEU A 305 19.28 12.43 -10.29
C LEU A 305 18.78 12.14 -11.71
N GLN A 306 17.53 12.49 -12.04
CA GLN A 306 17.02 12.42 -13.42
C GLN A 306 17.85 13.26 -14.39
N ALA A 307 18.25 14.47 -13.99
CA ALA A 307 19.11 15.32 -14.82
C ALA A 307 20.49 14.70 -15.09
N LEU A 308 20.99 13.86 -14.17
CA LEU A 308 22.24 13.12 -14.31
C LEU A 308 22.11 11.88 -15.20
N THR A 309 20.98 11.18 -15.14
CA THR A 309 20.79 9.89 -15.81
C THR A 309 20.14 9.99 -17.18
N ASN A 310 19.31 11.01 -17.44
CA ASN A 310 18.62 11.20 -18.71
C ASN A 310 19.30 12.30 -19.54
N PRO A 311 20.13 11.95 -20.55
CA PRO A 311 20.80 12.96 -21.36
C PRO A 311 19.76 13.74 -22.19
N PRO A 312 19.86 15.08 -22.26
CA PRO A 312 18.91 15.92 -23.00
C PRO A 312 19.18 16.01 -24.51
N ALA A 313 20.16 15.29 -25.06
CA ALA A 313 20.48 15.30 -26.48
C ALA A 313 19.91 14.05 -27.16
N GLU A 314 19.04 14.25 -28.16
CA GLU A 314 18.50 13.18 -29.01
C GLU A 314 19.64 12.30 -29.54
N GLY A 315 19.65 11.01 -29.17
CA GLY A 315 20.62 10.03 -29.64
C GLY A 315 21.95 9.95 -28.87
N ALA A 316 22.20 10.78 -27.85
CA ALA A 316 23.39 10.61 -27.00
C ALA A 316 23.20 9.43 -26.03
N PRO A 317 24.20 8.56 -25.85
CA PRO A 317 24.10 7.47 -24.88
C PRO A 317 23.98 8.05 -23.46
N PRO A 318 23.22 7.40 -22.56
CA PRO A 318 23.15 7.80 -21.16
C PRO A 318 24.52 7.76 -20.51
N LEU A 319 24.73 8.64 -19.53
CA LEU A 319 25.97 8.63 -18.76
C LEU A 319 26.07 7.36 -17.95
N ASN A 320 27.25 6.74 -17.94
CA ASN A 320 27.52 5.63 -17.04
C ASN A 320 27.84 6.15 -15.62
N MET A 321 27.86 5.27 -14.63
CA MET A 321 28.09 5.70 -13.25
C MET A 321 29.47 6.31 -12.97
N ALA A 322 30.52 5.88 -13.69
CA ALA A 322 31.83 6.50 -13.55
C ALA A 322 31.81 7.96 -14.04
N GLU A 323 31.05 8.26 -15.09
CA GLU A 323 30.84 9.62 -15.59
C GLU A 323 30.00 10.45 -14.64
N ILE A 324 28.91 9.89 -14.09
CA ILE A 324 28.09 10.57 -13.07
C ILE A 324 28.94 10.92 -11.85
N ASN A 325 29.68 9.96 -11.29
CA ASN A 325 30.60 10.21 -10.17
C ASN A 325 31.68 11.22 -10.54
N GLY A 326 32.21 11.17 -11.76
CA GLY A 326 33.22 12.12 -12.22
C GLY A 326 32.70 13.56 -12.30
N LEU A 327 31.48 13.75 -12.81
CA LEU A 327 30.84 15.07 -12.81
C LEU A 327 30.60 15.60 -11.39
N LEU A 328 30.10 14.76 -10.49
CA LEU A 328 29.83 15.15 -9.10
C LEU A 328 31.12 15.42 -8.32
N GLU A 329 32.16 14.60 -8.50
CA GLU A 329 33.46 14.80 -7.85
C GLU A 329 34.17 16.04 -8.40
N GLY A 330 34.06 16.29 -9.70
CA GLY A 330 34.57 17.50 -10.32
C GLY A 330 33.95 18.75 -9.72
N LEU A 331 32.62 18.78 -9.56
CA LEU A 331 31.91 19.87 -8.89
C LEU A 331 32.28 19.97 -7.41
N TRP A 332 32.47 18.85 -6.72
CA TRP A 332 32.86 18.83 -5.31
C TRP A 332 34.25 19.45 -5.10
N ARG A 333 35.19 19.18 -6.00
CA ARG A 333 36.57 19.72 -5.95
C ARG A 333 36.69 21.14 -6.48
N LYS A 334 35.69 21.64 -7.21
CA LYS A 334 35.74 22.95 -7.84
C LYS A 334 35.69 24.08 -6.81
N GLU A 335 36.60 25.03 -6.95
CA GLU A 335 36.66 26.20 -6.07
C GLU A 335 35.33 26.97 -6.11
N GLY A 336 34.79 27.29 -4.93
CA GLY A 336 33.53 28.02 -4.79
C GLY A 336 32.26 27.15 -4.78
N PHE A 337 32.35 25.85 -5.11
CA PHE A 337 31.23 24.90 -5.06
C PHE A 337 31.28 24.08 -3.77
N GLY A 338 31.96 22.93 -3.79
CA GLY A 338 32.16 22.04 -2.65
C GLY A 338 30.87 21.70 -1.88
N GLN A 339 31.02 21.32 -0.62
CA GLN A 339 29.90 20.98 0.26
C GLN A 339 28.77 22.03 0.30
N PRO A 340 29.04 23.35 0.41
CA PRO A 340 27.97 24.35 0.45
C PRO A 340 27.09 24.39 -0.80
N PHE A 341 27.64 24.03 -1.97
CA PHE A 341 26.83 23.91 -3.19
C PHE A 341 25.87 22.72 -3.12
N PHE A 342 26.34 21.56 -2.64
CA PHE A 342 25.56 20.33 -2.52
C PHE A 342 24.48 20.42 -1.43
N GLU A 343 24.76 21.13 -0.34
CA GLU A 343 23.80 21.35 0.76
C GLU A 343 22.72 22.39 0.45
N GLY A 344 22.85 23.16 -0.63
CA GLY A 344 21.89 24.20 -0.99
C GLY A 344 21.59 24.25 -2.48
N PRO A 345 22.31 25.06 -3.27
CA PRO A 345 22.00 25.30 -4.68
C PRO A 345 21.76 24.05 -5.53
N PHE A 346 22.51 22.96 -5.32
CA PHE A 346 22.38 21.70 -6.05
C PHE A 346 20.99 21.07 -5.96
N GLN A 347 20.33 21.23 -4.81
CA GLN A 347 19.01 20.67 -4.53
C GLN A 347 17.87 21.57 -5.05
N SER A 348 18.19 22.78 -5.52
CA SER A 348 17.21 23.73 -6.05
C SER A 348 16.89 23.46 -7.53
N ALA A 349 15.73 23.93 -8.00
CA ALA A 349 15.36 23.84 -9.42
C ALA A 349 16.40 24.49 -10.37
N ALA A 350 17.03 25.58 -9.93
CA ALA A 350 18.10 26.23 -10.69
C ALA A 350 19.37 25.36 -10.73
N GLY A 351 19.69 24.67 -9.62
CA GLY A 351 20.74 23.65 -9.55
C GLY A 351 20.47 22.48 -10.49
N THR A 352 19.27 21.91 -10.46
CA THR A 352 18.86 20.84 -11.38
C THR A 352 18.99 21.26 -12.85
N ALA A 353 18.53 22.46 -13.20
CA ALA A 353 18.68 22.98 -14.56
C ALA A 353 20.15 23.20 -14.96
N ALA A 354 21.00 23.61 -14.01
CA ALA A 354 22.43 23.73 -14.23
C ALA A 354 23.10 22.36 -14.43
N MET A 355 22.67 21.34 -13.67
CA MET A 355 23.13 19.96 -13.85
C MET A 355 22.72 19.40 -15.21
N ALA A 356 21.48 19.62 -15.65
CA ALA A 356 21.05 19.18 -16.98
C ALA A 356 21.88 19.84 -18.10
N ARG A 357 22.21 21.12 -17.98
CA ARG A 357 23.11 21.82 -18.93
C ARG A 357 24.53 21.29 -18.88
N LEU A 358 25.04 20.97 -17.69
CA LEU A 358 26.35 20.36 -17.51
C LEU A 358 26.44 18.99 -18.21
N VAL A 359 25.46 18.13 -17.95
CA VAL A 359 25.35 16.80 -18.56
C VAL A 359 25.25 16.90 -20.07
N LYS A 360 24.44 17.82 -20.60
CA LYS A 360 24.37 18.11 -22.04
C LYS A 360 25.73 18.48 -22.63
N ALA A 361 26.39 19.46 -22.03
CA ALA A 361 27.68 19.93 -22.51
C ALA A 361 28.76 18.83 -22.44
N TYR A 362 28.75 18.01 -21.40
CA TYR A 362 29.66 16.87 -21.30
C TYR A 362 29.37 15.82 -22.38
N ALA A 363 28.10 15.48 -22.63
CA ALA A 363 27.71 14.54 -23.67
C ALA A 363 28.12 15.02 -25.08
N GLU A 364 27.96 16.31 -25.38
CA GLU A 364 28.41 16.93 -26.64
C GLU A 364 29.94 16.81 -26.82
N MET A 365 30.70 17.04 -25.75
CA MET A 365 32.17 16.90 -25.77
C MET A 365 32.62 15.44 -25.96
N LYS A 366 31.91 14.49 -25.34
CA LYS A 366 32.13 13.06 -25.54
C LYS A 366 31.85 12.64 -26.99
N GLY A 367 30.73 13.09 -27.56
CA GLY A 367 30.40 12.84 -28.97
C GLY A 367 31.44 13.43 -29.94
N SER A 368 32.10 14.52 -29.56
CA SER A 368 33.17 15.15 -30.32
C SER A 368 34.56 14.50 -30.11
N GLY A 369 34.66 13.47 -29.26
CA GLY A 369 35.91 12.77 -28.95
C GLY A 369 36.85 13.50 -27.98
N VAL A 370 36.40 14.60 -27.38
CA VAL A 370 37.20 15.43 -26.45
C VAL A 370 37.27 14.82 -25.05
N ALA A 371 36.26 14.05 -24.65
CA ALA A 371 36.23 13.30 -23.40
C ALA A 371 36.03 11.80 -23.69
N LYS A 372 36.89 10.96 -23.12
CA LYS A 372 36.94 9.50 -23.35
C LYS A 372 36.63 8.67 -22.10
N SER A 373 36.78 9.22 -20.90
CA SER A 373 36.54 8.48 -19.65
C SER A 373 35.95 9.30 -18.50
N GLY A 374 35.45 8.61 -17.46
CA GLY A 374 34.90 9.24 -16.25
C GLY A 374 35.94 9.95 -15.37
N SER A 375 37.20 9.48 -15.35
CA SER A 375 38.29 10.16 -14.63
C SER A 375 38.67 11.49 -15.31
N GLU A 376 38.58 11.55 -16.64
CA GLU A 376 38.71 12.80 -17.39
C GLU A 376 37.58 13.78 -17.08
N ALA A 377 36.35 13.29 -16.85
CA ALA A 377 35.23 14.15 -16.45
C ALA A 377 35.55 14.95 -15.19
N THR A 378 36.11 14.31 -14.15
CA THR A 378 36.51 14.99 -12.91
C THR A 378 37.48 16.12 -13.16
N ALA A 379 38.58 15.84 -13.88
CA ALA A 379 39.62 16.83 -14.15
C ALA A 379 39.10 17.97 -15.03
N LEU A 380 38.26 17.64 -16.02
CA LEU A 380 37.64 18.58 -16.94
C LEU A 380 36.71 19.55 -16.19
N ILE A 381 35.86 19.06 -15.29
CA ILE A 381 34.95 19.92 -14.52
C ILE A 381 35.70 20.74 -13.47
N ALA A 382 36.65 20.13 -12.75
CA ALA A 382 37.37 20.78 -11.65
C ALA A 382 38.28 21.92 -12.13
N ASN A 383 38.96 21.73 -13.29
CA ASN A 383 40.01 22.65 -13.74
C ASN A 383 39.59 23.54 -14.93
N SER A 384 38.42 23.33 -15.54
CA SER A 384 37.99 24.11 -16.71
C SER A 384 36.88 25.11 -16.38
N ASP A 385 37.06 26.36 -16.81
CA ASP A 385 36.04 27.41 -16.74
C ASP A 385 34.88 27.18 -17.73
N LEU A 386 35.03 26.24 -18.67
CA LEU A 386 34.08 25.97 -19.75
C LEU A 386 32.66 25.65 -19.23
N PHE A 387 32.59 25.09 -18.03
CA PHE A 387 31.35 24.70 -17.37
C PHE A 387 30.83 25.72 -16.35
N ASP A 388 31.61 26.76 -16.01
CA ASP A 388 31.20 27.74 -15.01
C ASP A 388 30.02 28.57 -15.44
N ARG A 389 29.89 28.81 -16.75
CA ARG A 389 28.70 29.46 -17.34
C ARG A 389 27.39 28.75 -16.98
N ASN A 390 27.40 27.42 -16.75
CA ASN A 390 26.20 26.67 -16.40
C ASN A 390 25.71 27.00 -14.98
N PHE A 391 26.63 27.42 -14.11
CA PHE A 391 26.41 27.67 -12.68
C PHE A 391 26.66 29.14 -12.27
N ALA A 392 27.03 30.02 -13.19
CA ALA A 392 27.46 31.40 -12.91
C ALA A 392 26.42 32.24 -12.13
N HIS A 393 25.14 31.91 -12.24
CA HIS A 393 24.05 32.54 -11.48
C HIS A 393 23.94 32.01 -10.03
N LEU A 394 24.43 30.80 -9.76
CA LEU A 394 24.37 30.14 -8.44
C LEU A 394 25.58 30.51 -7.57
N ALA A 395 26.77 30.67 -8.17
CA ALA A 395 27.99 31.06 -7.46
C ALA A 395 27.98 32.53 -6.94
N ARG A 396 27.13 33.40 -7.52
CA ARG A 396 27.03 34.82 -7.16
C ARG A 396 26.39 35.10 -5.80
N HIS A 397 25.76 34.11 -5.16
CA HIS A 397 25.14 34.29 -3.85
C HIS A 397 26.14 34.46 -2.70
N LYS A 398 27.45 34.16 -2.87
CA LYS A 398 28.47 34.43 -1.83
C LYS A 398 28.96 35.89 -1.82
N LYS A 399 29.09 36.54 -2.98
CA LYS A 399 29.66 37.90 -3.06
C LYS A 399 28.74 38.99 -2.52
N LYS A 400 27.42 38.79 -2.49
CA LYS A 400 26.47 39.79 -1.94
C LYS A 400 26.31 39.70 -0.42
N THR A 401 26.42 38.51 0.18
CA THR A 401 26.23 38.33 1.64
C THR A 401 27.50 38.59 2.45
N GLN A 402 28.69 38.54 1.84
CA GLN A 402 29.95 39.00 2.47
C GLN A 402 30.25 40.49 2.21
N GLY A 403 29.38 41.20 1.48
CA GLY A 403 29.52 42.61 1.12
C GLY A 403 28.67 43.56 1.98
N VAL A 404 28.09 43.09 3.08
CA VAL A 404 27.49 43.95 4.11
C VAL A 404 28.39 43.84 5.34
N ARG A 405 29.35 44.76 5.42
CA ARG A 405 30.11 45.05 6.63
C ARG A 405 29.29 45.97 7.52
#